data_AF-A0A6M1SZR9-F1
#
_entry.id   AF-A0A6M1SZR9-F1
#
_cell.length_a   1.000
_cell.length_b   1.000
_cell.length_c   1.000
_cell.angle_alpha   90.00
_cell.angle_beta   90.00
_cell.angle_gamma   90.00
#
_symmetry.space_group_name_H-M   'P 1'
#
loop_
_entity.id
_entity.type
_entity.pdbx_description
1 polymer ?
#
loop_
_entity_poly.entity_id
_entity_poly.type
_entity_poly.pdbx_seq_one_letter_code
_entity_poly.pdbx_strand_id
1 'polypeptide(L)'
;MSDYQVTDLSYLREMTMDDDSIIKDTTEAFLENMPGLVQQMKQYYADEEWQKLGKVAHQIKPNMTYMGMDKGRSIVLNIEKQVKENNISEDLDTQLTEFEKLCNQACTELASKLEELN
;
A
#
# COMPACT_ATOMS: atom_id res chain seq x y z
N MET A 1 19.89 8.83 13.38
CA MET A 1 18.53 9.38 13.17
C MET A 1 17.69 8.19 12.79
N SER A 2 16.73 7.81 13.63
CA SER A 2 16.07 6.50 13.51
C SER A 2 15.31 6.38 12.20
N ASP A 3 15.84 5.60 11.27
CA ASP A 3 15.21 5.18 10.01
C ASP A 3 13.86 4.53 10.31
N TYR A 4 12.79 5.31 10.24
CA TYR A 4 11.42 4.78 10.27
C TYR A 4 11.11 4.21 8.88
N GLN A 5 11.73 3.08 8.53
CA GLN A 5 11.34 2.32 7.34
C GLN A 5 9.88 1.91 7.47
N VAL A 6 9.10 2.18 6.42
CA VAL A 6 7.70 1.73 6.34
C VAL A 6 7.56 0.42 5.56
N THR A 7 8.63 0.00 4.89
CA THR A 7 8.69 -1.25 4.11
C THR A 7 9.64 -2.26 4.73
N ASP A 8 9.20 -3.52 4.76
CA ASP A 8 10.00 -4.67 5.16
C ASP A 8 9.89 -5.76 4.09
N LEU A 9 10.95 -5.94 3.32
CA LEU A 9 11.02 -6.95 2.27
C LEU A 9 11.44 -8.33 2.79
N SER A 10 11.68 -8.50 4.09
CA SER A 10 12.08 -9.79 4.66
C SER A 10 11.05 -10.88 4.36
N TYR A 11 9.76 -10.55 4.44
CA TYR A 11 8.67 -11.47 4.10
C TYR A 11 8.66 -11.83 2.60
N LEU A 12 8.86 -10.84 1.73
CA LEU A 12 8.94 -11.06 0.28
C LEU A 12 10.15 -11.94 -0.07
N ARG A 13 11.32 -11.66 0.53
CA ARG A 13 12.56 -12.44 0.35
C ARG A 13 12.36 -13.89 0.78
N GLU A 14 11.78 -14.13 1.95
CA GLU A 14 11.49 -15.48 2.43
C GLU A 14 10.52 -16.22 1.49
N MET A 15 9.47 -15.55 1.03
CA MET A 15 8.48 -16.14 0.12
C MET A 15 9.06 -16.45 -1.27
N THR A 16 9.99 -15.62 -1.74
CA THR A 16 10.64 -15.75 -3.05
C THR A 16 11.92 -16.58 -3.00
N MET A 17 12.28 -17.12 -1.83
CA MET A 17 13.52 -17.88 -1.60
C MET A 17 14.79 -17.08 -1.97
N ASP A 18 14.80 -15.77 -1.65
CA ASP A 18 15.84 -14.80 -2.00
C ASP A 18 16.10 -14.69 -3.53
N ASP A 19 15.08 -14.95 -4.37
CA ASP A 19 15.17 -14.69 -5.80
C ASP A 19 15.03 -13.19 -6.10
N ASP A 20 16.19 -12.54 -6.28
CA ASP A 20 16.30 -11.12 -6.60
C ASP A 20 15.50 -10.73 -7.84
N SER A 21 15.31 -11.63 -8.82
CA SER A 21 14.53 -11.33 -10.03
C SER A 21 13.05 -11.14 -9.69
N ILE A 22 12.50 -12.04 -8.86
CA ILE A 22 11.09 -11.97 -8.44
C ILE A 22 10.86 -10.77 -7.51
N ILE A 23 11.81 -10.51 -6.61
CA ILE A 23 11.77 -9.34 -5.72
C ILE A 23 11.76 -8.06 -6.55
N LYS A 24 12.63 -7.97 -7.56
CA LYS A 24 12.72 -6.83 -8.47
C LYS A 24 11.42 -6.62 -9.22
N ASP A 25 10.93 -7.64 -9.93
CA ASP A 25 9.69 -7.58 -10.72
C ASP A 25 8.48 -7.18 -9.84
N THR A 26 8.37 -7.77 -8.65
CA THR A 26 7.27 -7.46 -7.71
C THR A 26 7.36 -6.03 -7.19
N THR A 27 8.57 -5.56 -6.91
CA THR A 27 8.81 -4.20 -6.42
C THR A 27 8.55 -3.16 -7.52
N GLU A 28 9.03 -3.40 -8.74
CA GLU A 28 8.76 -2.54 -9.89
C GLU A 28 7.26 -2.46 -10.19
N ALA A 29 6.57 -3.61 -10.23
CA ALA A 29 5.12 -3.64 -10.41
C ALA A 29 4.37 -2.87 -9.31
N PHE A 30 4.85 -2.92 -8.07
CA PHE A 30 4.28 -2.13 -6.99
C PHE A 30 4.49 -0.62 -7.22
N LEU A 31 5.70 -0.20 -7.58
CA LEU A 31 6.02 1.22 -7.84
C LEU A 31 5.19 1.81 -8.98
N GLU A 32 4.93 1.02 -10.03
CA GLU A 32 4.11 1.47 -11.16
C GLU A 32 2.62 1.55 -10.81
N ASN A 33 2.10 0.56 -10.10
CA ASN A 33 0.65 0.45 -9.86
C ASN A 33 0.17 1.24 -8.64
N MET A 34 0.97 1.32 -7.58
CA MET A 34 0.54 1.86 -6.28
C MET A 34 0.09 3.33 -6.36
N PRO A 35 0.81 4.25 -7.05
CA PRO A 35 0.36 5.65 -7.18
C PRO A 35 -1.02 5.78 -7.84
N GLY A 36 -1.25 5.02 -8.91
CA GLY A 36 -2.53 5.02 -9.62
C GLY A 36 -3.68 4.43 -8.78
N LEU A 37 -3.39 3.43 -7.94
CA LEU A 37 -4.37 2.83 -7.03
C LEU A 37 -4.73 3.80 -5.89
N VAL A 38 -3.75 4.50 -5.30
CA VAL A 38 -4.01 5.53 -4.28
C VAL A 38 -4.86 6.66 -4.85
N GLN A 39 -4.54 7.13 -6.07
CA GLN A 39 -5.32 8.16 -6.74
C GLN A 39 -6.76 7.71 -7.00
N GLN A 40 -6.97 6.47 -7.44
CA GLN A 40 -8.30 5.89 -7.59
C GLN A 40 -9.07 5.84 -6.27
N MET A 41 -8.43 5.46 -5.15
CA MET A 41 -9.10 5.48 -3.85
C MET A 41 -9.56 6.89 -3.47
N LYS A 42 -8.73 7.91 -3.67
CA LYS A 42 -9.09 9.31 -3.39
C LYS A 42 -10.23 9.79 -4.29
N GLN A 43 -10.24 9.37 -5.55
CA GLN A 43 -11.33 9.67 -6.47
C GLN A 43 -12.64 9.02 -6.02
N TYR A 44 -12.63 7.72 -5.68
CA TYR A 44 -13.81 7.03 -5.16
C TYR A 44 -14.31 7.61 -3.84
N TYR A 45 -13.42 8.12 -3.00
CA TYR A 45 -13.80 8.85 -1.79
C TYR A 45 -14.52 10.17 -2.15
N ALA A 46 -13.96 10.97 -3.06
CA ALA A 46 -14.55 12.25 -3.49
C ALA A 46 -15.90 12.08 -4.20
N ASP A 47 -16.06 10.99 -4.95
CA ASP A 47 -17.30 10.65 -5.67
C ASP A 47 -18.31 9.87 -4.80
N GLU A 48 -18.01 9.68 -3.50
CA GLU A 48 -18.81 8.89 -2.54
C GLU A 48 -19.06 7.43 -3.01
N GLU A 49 -18.20 6.88 -3.86
CA GLU A 49 -18.27 5.51 -4.39
C GLU A 49 -17.68 4.49 -3.39
N TRP A 50 -18.25 4.42 -2.19
CA TRP A 50 -17.75 3.61 -1.07
C TRP A 50 -17.49 2.14 -1.43
N GLN A 51 -18.39 1.53 -2.20
CA GLN A 51 -18.24 0.14 -2.64
C GLN A 51 -17.01 -0.08 -3.53
N LYS A 52 -16.66 0.89 -4.38
CA LYS A 52 -15.46 0.81 -5.21
C LYS A 52 -14.21 1.07 -4.37
N LEU A 53 -14.27 2.05 -3.46
CA LEU A 53 -13.20 2.29 -2.49
C LEU A 53 -12.84 1.02 -1.69
N GLY A 54 -13.84 0.34 -1.13
CA GLY A 54 -13.63 -0.90 -0.38
C GLY A 54 -13.06 -2.04 -1.24
N LYS A 55 -13.46 -2.13 -2.52
CA LYS A 55 -12.88 -3.11 -3.47
C LYS A 55 -11.39 -2.84 -3.72
N VAL A 56 -11.02 -1.59 -3.98
CA VAL A 56 -9.60 -1.25 -4.17
C VAL A 56 -8.80 -1.52 -2.90
N ALA A 57 -9.31 -1.12 -1.73
CA ALA A 57 -8.69 -1.40 -0.44
C ALA A 57 -8.43 -2.91 -0.23
N HIS A 58 -9.39 -3.76 -0.61
CA HIS A 58 -9.23 -5.21 -0.56
C HIS A 58 -8.16 -5.73 -1.55
N GLN A 59 -8.11 -5.18 -2.76
CA GLN A 59 -7.13 -5.57 -3.79
C GLN A 59 -5.69 -5.20 -3.43
N ILE A 60 -5.48 -4.05 -2.79
CA ILE A 60 -4.13 -3.57 -2.42
C ILE A 60 -3.61 -4.13 -1.10
N LYS A 61 -4.51 -4.62 -0.23
CA LYS A 61 -4.15 -5.27 1.04
C LYS A 61 -3.05 -6.34 0.95
N PRO A 62 -3.08 -7.30 0.00
CA PRO A 62 -1.98 -8.24 -0.17
C PRO A 62 -0.66 -7.54 -0.56
N ASN A 63 -0.70 -6.52 -1.42
CA ASN A 63 0.49 -5.73 -1.79
C ASN A 63 1.16 -5.10 -0.56
N MET A 64 0.37 -4.56 0.37
CA MET A 64 0.90 -4.02 1.63
C MET A 64 1.57 -5.11 2.48
N THR A 65 1.04 -6.34 2.44
CA THR A 65 1.61 -7.47 3.19
C THR A 65 2.93 -7.93 2.57
N TYR A 66 3.00 -8.00 1.24
CA TYR A 66 4.23 -8.35 0.53
C TYR A 66 5.35 -7.34 0.76
N MET A 67 5.03 -6.04 0.76
CA MET A 67 6.01 -4.98 1.00
C MET A 67 6.29 -4.71 2.49
N GLY A 68 5.72 -5.49 3.41
CA GLY A 68 5.90 -5.33 4.86
C GLY A 68 5.32 -4.02 5.43
N MET A 69 4.34 -3.43 4.75
CA MET A 69 3.71 -2.18 5.15
C MET A 69 2.58 -2.40 6.15
N ASP A 70 2.89 -2.80 7.39
CA ASP A 70 1.88 -3.14 8.42
C ASP A 70 0.91 -1.99 8.72
N LYS A 71 1.42 -0.75 8.76
CA LYS A 71 0.57 0.44 8.94
C LYS A 71 -0.37 0.64 7.75
N GLY A 72 0.16 0.56 6.53
CA GLY A 72 -0.64 0.67 5.30
C GLY A 72 -1.72 -0.41 5.24
N ARG A 73 -1.36 -1.65 5.57
CA ARG A 73 -2.29 -2.79 5.68
C ARG A 73 -3.41 -2.53 6.68
N SER A 74 -3.09 -1.96 7.84
CA SER A 74 -4.06 -1.66 8.88
C SER A 74 -5.06 -0.58 8.43
N ILE A 75 -4.59 0.44 7.71
CA ILE A 75 -5.45 1.49 7.17
C ILE A 75 -6.42 0.91 6.13
N VAL A 76 -5.92 0.18 5.13
CA VAL A 76 -6.79 -0.39 4.07
C VAL A 76 -7.79 -1.41 4.63
N LEU A 77 -7.39 -2.16 5.66
CA LEU A 77 -8.31 -3.05 6.40
C LEU A 77 -9.44 -2.25 7.08
N ASN A 78 -9.09 -1.12 7.71
CA ASN A 78 -10.06 -0.28 8.37
C ASN A 78 -11.02 0.40 7.37
N ILE A 79 -10.51 0.84 6.22
CA ILE A 79 -11.31 1.38 5.12
C ILE A 79 -12.28 0.29 4.61
N GLU A 80 -11.77 -0.90 4.32
CA GLU A 80 -12.57 -2.05 3.88
C GLU A 80 -13.70 -2.38 4.87
N LYS A 81 -13.38 -2.35 6.17
CA LYS A 81 -14.35 -2.62 7.25
C LYS A 81 -15.43 -1.54 7.33
N GLN A 82 -15.05 -0.27 7.31
CA GLN A 82 -15.99 0.86 7.33
C GLN A 82 -16.99 0.78 6.17
N VAL A 83 -16.50 0.49 4.96
CA VAL A 83 -17.36 0.30 3.78
C VAL A 83 -18.29 -0.91 3.94
N LYS A 84 -17.79 -2.04 4.44
CA LYS A 84 -18.59 -3.26 4.65
C LYS A 84 -19.69 -3.08 5.70
N GLU A 85 -19.38 -2.37 6.78
CA GLU A 85 -20.31 -2.06 7.87
C GLU A 85 -21.23 -0.88 7.55
N ASN A 86 -21.03 -0.23 6.39
CA ASN A 86 -21.70 1.01 5.99
C ASN A 86 -21.59 2.10 7.07
N ASN A 87 -20.43 2.14 7.73
CA ASN A 87 -20.10 3.03 8.83
C ASN A 87 -18.84 3.82 8.44
N ILE A 88 -19.02 4.76 7.53
CA ILE A 88 -17.94 5.61 7.02
C ILE A 88 -17.59 6.65 8.09
N SER A 89 -16.36 6.59 8.61
CA SER A 89 -15.86 7.57 9.57
C SER A 89 -15.61 8.91 8.88
N GLU A 90 -15.80 10.01 9.61
CA GLU A 90 -15.36 11.34 9.18
C GLU A 90 -13.84 11.40 9.00
N ASP A 91 -13.09 10.53 9.69
CA ASP A 91 -11.63 10.42 9.58
C ASP A 91 -11.14 9.68 8.33
N LEU A 92 -12.03 9.23 7.44
CA LEU A 92 -11.65 8.46 6.25
C LEU A 92 -10.72 9.25 5.31
N ASP A 93 -10.92 10.57 5.19
CA ASP A 93 -10.02 11.46 4.42
C ASP A 93 -8.61 11.49 5.04
N THR A 94 -8.53 11.61 6.37
CA THR A 94 -7.27 11.56 7.11
C THR A 94 -6.56 10.23 6.91
N GLN A 95 -7.30 9.12 6.95
CA GLN A 95 -6.77 7.77 6.69
C GLN A 95 -6.23 7.63 5.27
N LEU A 96 -6.94 8.14 4.26
CA LEU A 96 -6.50 8.13 2.87
C LEU A 96 -5.24 8.97 2.67
N THR A 97 -5.19 10.15 3.29
CA THR A 97 -4.02 11.04 3.26
C THR A 97 -2.81 10.39 3.95
N GLU A 98 -3.01 9.74 5.09
CA GLU A 98 -1.95 9.00 5.78
C GLU A 98 -1.48 7.80 4.93
N PHE A 99 -2.41 7.06 4.33
CA PHE A 99 -2.11 5.95 3.44
C PHE A 99 -1.29 6.39 2.22
N GLU A 100 -1.65 7.52 1.60
CA GLU A 100 -0.91 8.12 0.49
C GLU A 100 0.52 8.47 0.90
N LYS A 101 0.72 9.07 2.07
CA LYS A 101 2.05 9.38 2.60
C LYS A 101 2.89 8.11 2.81
N LEU A 102 2.28 7.08 3.40
CA LEU A 102 2.95 5.78 3.59
C LEU A 102 3.32 5.14 2.26
N CYS A 103 2.43 5.17 1.27
CA CYS A 103 2.71 4.64 -0.07
C CYS A 103 3.84 5.40 -0.77
N ASN A 104 3.85 6.73 -0.69
CA ASN A 104 4.93 7.53 -1.27
C ASN A 104 6.27 7.25 -0.60
N GLN A 105 6.28 7.13 0.74
CA GLN A 105 7.49 6.78 1.47
C GLN A 105 7.96 5.37 1.12
N ALA A 106 7.05 4.40 1.06
CA ALA A 106 7.34 3.03 0.62
C ALA A 106 7.91 3.00 -0.81
N CYS A 107 7.31 3.75 -1.73
CA CYS A 107 7.82 3.83 -3.10
C CYS A 107 9.24 4.40 -3.16
N THR A 108 9.53 5.41 -2.34
CA THR A 108 10.87 6.00 -2.25
C THR A 108 11.88 5.00 -1.69
N GLU A 109 11.54 4.30 -0.60
CA GLU A 109 12.40 3.27 0.02
C GLU A 109 12.68 2.10 -0.94
N LEU A 110 11.64 1.64 -1.63
CA LEU A 110 11.70 0.53 -2.57
C LEU A 110 12.49 0.88 -3.84
N ALA A 111 12.31 2.10 -4.36
CA ALA A 111 13.09 2.59 -5.50
C ALA A 111 14.59 2.63 -5.19
N SER A 112 14.98 3.16 -4.02
CA SER A 112 16.38 3.15 -3.59
C SER A 112 16.94 1.72 -3.47
N LYS A 113 16.18 0.79 -2.86
CA LYS A 113 16.58 -0.62 -2.76
C LYS A 113 16.73 -1.30 -4.13
N LEU A 114 15.85 -0.96 -5.09
CA LEU A 114 15.92 -1.44 -6.46
C LEU A 114 17.19 -0.98 -7.18
N GLU A 115 17.61 0.26 -6.95
CA GLU A 115 18.87 0.78 -7.50
C GLU A 115 20.09 0.09 -6.88
N GLU A 116 20.04 -0.30 -5.60
CA GLU A 116 21.12 -1.05 -4.94
C GLU A 116 21.26 -2.51 -5.41
N LEU A 117 20.21 -3.08 -6.01
CA LEU A 117 20.18 -4.46 -6.52
C LEU A 117 20.63 -4.58 -7.99
N ASN A 118 20.86 -3.46 -8.69
CA ASN A 118 21.40 -3.40 -10.06
C ASN A 118 22.92 -3.25 -10.08
#